data_AF-A0A0F9GNU1-F1
#
_entry.id   AF-A0A0F9GNU1-F1
#
_cell.length_a   1.000
_cell.length_b   1.000
_cell.length_c   1.000
_cell.angle_alpha   90.00
_cell.angle_beta   90.00
_cell.angle_gamma   90.00
#
_symmetry.space_group_name_H-M   'P 1'
#
loop_
_entity.id
_entity.type
_entity.pdbx_description
1 polymer ?
#
loop_
_entity_poly.entity_id
_entity_poly.type
_entity_poly.pdbx_seq_one_letter_code
_entity_poly.pdbx_strand_id
1 'polypeptide(L)'
;MKKFKSFLSPLIQAYVDYQKASERWNETSYGSNLILFDRYCQKQYPDATVLSQKIVDNWCRKRKTENNNSCRSRIYVVVSFIRYL
;
A
#
# COMPACT_ATOMS: atom_id res chain seq x y z
N MET A 1 3.26 7.77 14.96
CA MET A 1 3.04 7.23 13.59
C MET A 1 2.86 5.72 13.68
N LYS A 2 1.89 5.15 12.98
CA LYS A 2 1.70 3.68 12.93
C LYS A 2 2.87 3.09 12.13
N LYS A 3 3.67 2.20 12.74
CA LYS A 3 4.78 1.53 12.06
C LYS A 3 4.26 0.48 11.07
N PHE A 4 4.89 0.41 9.89
CA PHE A 4 4.75 -0.70 8.95
C PHE A 4 5.39 -1.97 9.54
N LYS A 5 4.87 -3.15 9.20
CA LYS A 5 5.22 -4.43 9.83
C LYS A 5 5.47 -5.59 8.86
N SER A 6 5.10 -5.48 7.59
CA SER A 6 5.34 -6.55 6.61
C SER A 6 6.76 -6.50 6.04
N PHE A 7 7.11 -7.46 5.20
CA PHE A 7 8.35 -7.46 4.41
C PHE A 7 8.52 -6.21 3.54
N LEU A 8 7.44 -5.46 3.26
CA LEU A 8 7.48 -4.21 2.51
C LEU A 8 7.84 -2.98 3.34
N SER A 9 7.94 -3.09 4.67
CA SER A 9 8.11 -1.94 5.56
C SER A 9 9.25 -0.99 5.15
N PRO A 10 10.46 -1.47 4.80
CA PRO A 10 11.54 -0.59 4.36
C PRO A 10 11.22 0.14 3.04
N LEU A 11 10.60 -0.56 2.10
CA LEU A 11 10.24 -0.02 0.79
C LEU A 11 9.12 1.01 0.88
N ILE A 12 8.10 0.74 1.71
CA ILE A 12 7.02 1.69 1.96
C ILE A 12 7.59 2.94 2.62
N GLN A 13 8.51 2.81 3.57
CA GLN A 13 9.15 3.97 4.19
C GLN A 13 9.93 4.81 3.17
N ALA A 14 10.73 4.17 2.31
CA ALA A 14 11.46 4.86 1.25
C ALA A 14 10.51 5.63 0.29
N TYR A 15 9.38 5.02 -0.08
CA TYR A 15 8.36 5.68 -0.89
C TYR A 15 7.70 6.87 -0.17
N VAL A 16 7.40 6.75 1.12
CA VAL A 16 6.87 7.85 1.93
C VAL A 16 7.85 9.03 1.94
N ASP A 17 9.14 8.75 2.13
CA ASP A 17 10.18 9.77 2.17
C ASP A 17 10.34 10.44 0.80
N TYR A 18 10.31 9.67 -0.29
CA TYR A 18 10.27 10.20 -1.65
C TYR A 18 9.06 11.12 -1.89
N GLN A 19 7.86 10.72 -1.49
CA GLN A 19 6.66 11.54 -1.68
C GLN A 19 6.68 12.82 -0.84
N LYS A 20 7.27 12.78 0.37
CA LYS A 20 7.46 13.96 1.20
C LYS A 20 8.46 14.93 0.58
N ALA A 21 9.60 14.42 0.10
CA ALA A 21 10.58 15.24 -0.62
C ALA A 21 10.02 15.84 -1.91
N SER A 22 9.04 15.17 -2.53
CA SER A 22 8.35 15.64 -3.73
C SER A 22 7.13 16.54 -3.44
N GLU A 23 6.85 16.86 -2.17
CA GLU A 23 5.67 17.63 -1.73
C GLU A 23 4.31 17.04 -2.16
N ARG A 24 4.27 15.73 -2.42
CA ARG A 24 3.08 14.99 -2.90
C ARG A 24 2.46 14.09 -1.84
N TRP A 25 3.01 14.09 -0.63
CA TRP A 25 2.55 13.22 0.44
C TRP A 25 1.19 13.65 1.02
N ASN A 26 0.23 12.72 1.02
CA ASN A 26 -1.08 12.91 1.63
C ASN A 26 -1.28 11.90 2.78
N GLU A 27 -1.04 12.32 4.02
CA GLU A 27 -1.12 11.43 5.19
C GLU A 27 -2.50 10.76 5.33
N THR A 28 -3.58 11.55 5.19
CA THR A 28 -4.95 11.08 5.46
C THR A 28 -5.34 9.93 4.53
N SER A 29 -5.07 10.06 3.22
CA SER A 29 -5.44 9.06 2.23
C SER A 29 -4.33 8.04 1.97
N TYR A 30 -3.11 8.49 1.67
CA TYR A 30 -2.01 7.59 1.30
C TYR A 30 -1.49 6.82 2.51
N GLY A 31 -1.25 7.52 3.63
CA GLY A 31 -0.77 6.90 4.86
C GLY A 31 -1.72 5.81 5.34
N SER A 32 -3.01 6.13 5.48
CA SER A 32 -4.03 5.17 5.90
C SER A 32 -4.11 3.95 4.98
N ASN A 33 -4.13 4.14 3.66
CA ASN A 33 -4.27 3.03 2.72
C ASN A 33 -3.00 2.17 2.60
N LEU A 34 -1.80 2.76 2.73
CA LEU A 34 -0.55 2.00 2.80
C LEU A 34 -0.45 1.15 4.06
N ILE A 35 -0.89 1.67 5.21
CA ILE A 35 -0.94 0.88 6.45
C ILE A 35 -1.88 -0.32 6.27
N LEU A 36 -3.03 -0.12 5.62
CA LEU A 36 -3.96 -1.22 5.36
C LEU A 36 -3.35 -2.27 4.41
N PHE A 37 -2.61 -1.84 3.39
CA PHE A 37 -1.91 -2.73 2.47
C PHE A 37 -0.77 -3.50 3.16
N ASP A 38 0.05 -2.83 3.97
CA ASP A 38 1.11 -3.44 4.77
C ASP A 38 0.55 -4.50 5.74
N ARG A 39 -0.51 -4.16 6.47
CA ARG A 39 -1.22 -5.09 7.38
C ARG A 39 -1.81 -6.28 6.62
N TYR A 40 -2.30 -6.06 5.41
CA TYR A 40 -2.80 -7.14 4.56
C TYR A 40 -1.68 -8.08 4.13
N CYS A 41 -0.53 -7.54 3.72
CA CYS A 41 0.64 -8.34 3.37
C CYS A 41 1.12 -9.15 4.58
N GLN A 42 1.25 -8.53 5.75
CA GLN A 42 1.64 -9.21 6.99
C GLN A 42 0.67 -10.35 7.34
N LYS A 43 -0.65 -10.14 7.21
CA LYS A 43 -1.65 -11.12 7.64
C LYS A 43 -1.80 -12.28 6.65
N GLN A 44 -1.81 -12.01 5.35
CA GLN A 44 -2.13 -12.99 4.31
C GLN A 44 -0.89 -13.67 3.72
N TYR A 45 0.27 -13.02 3.84
CA TYR A 45 1.53 -13.47 3.28
C TYR A 45 2.67 -13.29 4.31
N PRO A 46 2.57 -13.91 5.50
CA PRO A 46 3.55 -13.72 6.58
C PRO A 46 4.97 -14.14 6.19
N ASP A 47 5.09 -15.15 5.33
CA ASP A 47 6.39 -15.71 4.89
C ASP A 47 6.88 -15.12 3.56
N ALA A 48 6.13 -14.19 2.96
CA ALA A 48 6.57 -13.55 1.72
C ALA A 48 7.74 -12.61 1.99
N THR A 49 8.71 -12.64 1.09
CA THR A 49 9.87 -11.74 1.10
C THR A 49 9.89 -10.78 -0.09
N VAL A 50 9.03 -11.03 -1.09
CA VAL A 50 8.96 -10.26 -2.35
C VAL A 50 7.50 -9.98 -2.71
N LEU A 51 7.25 -8.81 -3.27
CA LEU A 51 5.93 -8.44 -3.79
C LEU A 51 5.68 -9.16 -5.11
N SER A 52 4.77 -10.14 -5.11
CA SER A 52 4.36 -10.84 -6.32
C SER A 52 3.11 -10.24 -6.95
N GLN A 53 2.94 -10.44 -8.25
CA GLN A 53 1.73 -10.03 -8.97
C GLN A 53 0.45 -10.57 -8.31
N LYS A 54 0.49 -11.80 -7.79
CA LYS A 54 -0.64 -12.42 -7.06
C LYS A 54 -1.06 -11.62 -5.82
N ILE A 55 -0.10 -11.08 -5.06
CA ILE A 55 -0.40 -10.25 -3.87
C ILE A 55 -1.08 -8.95 -4.31
N VAL A 56 -0.55 -8.32 -5.36
CA VAL A 56 -1.08 -7.07 -5.93
C VAL A 56 -2.50 -7.29 -6.47
N ASP A 57 -2.72 -8.30 -7.30
CA ASP A 57 -4.03 -8.60 -7.89
C ASP A 57 -5.08 -8.85 -6.82
N ASN A 58 -4.74 -9.61 -5.79
CA ASN A 58 -5.66 -9.90 -4.70
C ASN A 58 -6.02 -8.66 -3.87
N TRP A 59 -5.07 -7.74 -3.68
CA TRP A 59 -5.35 -6.46 -3.02
C TRP A 59 -6.17 -5.53 -3.93
N CYS A 60 -5.79 -5.40 -5.20
CA CYS A 60 -6.38 -4.46 -6.15
C CYS A 60 -7.78 -4.86 -6.60
N ARG A 61 -8.17 -6.12 -6.44
CA ARG A 61 -9.53 -6.58 -6.70
C ARG A 61 -10.54 -5.77 -5.88
N LYS A 62 -11.60 -5.32 -6.56
CA LYS A 62 -12.73 -4.62 -5.93
C LYS A 62 -13.43 -5.53 -4.91
N ARG A 63 -13.62 -5.01 -3.70
CA ARG A 63 -14.36 -5.69 -2.62
C ARG A 63 -15.86 -5.53 -2.82
N LYS A 64 -16.66 -6.47 -2.31
CA LYS A 64 -18.12 -6.38 -2.35
C LYS A 64 -18.67 -5.20 -1.54
N THR A 65 -17.94 -4.79 -0.50
CA THR A 65 -18.33 -3.73 0.44
C THR A 65 -17.88 -2.33 0.02
N GLU A 66 -17.25 -2.18 -1.15
CA GLU A 66 -16.73 -0.89 -1.61
C GLU A 66 -17.36 -0.48 -2.94
N ASN A 67 -17.57 0.83 -3.11
CA ASN A 67 -17.97 1.41 -4.40
C ASN A 67 -16.72 1.68 -5.26
N ASN A 68 -16.92 2.13 -6.50
CA ASN A 68 -15.80 2.35 -7.44
C ASN A 68 -14.82 3.42 -6.93
N ASN A 69 -15.32 4.49 -6.29
CA ASN A 69 -14.50 5.57 -5.79
C ASN A 69 -13.66 5.13 -4.58
N SER A 70 -14.25 4.41 -3.63
CA SER A 70 -13.51 3.89 -2.48
C SER A 70 -12.51 2.81 -2.88
N CYS A 71 -12.84 1.96 -3.86
CA CYS A 71 -11.88 1.04 -4.47
C CYS A 71 -10.69 1.79 -5.07
N ARG A 72 -10.96 2.78 -5.94
CA ARG A 72 -9.93 3.59 -6.59
C ARG A 72 -9.02 4.27 -5.57
N SER A 73 -9.58 4.95 -4.58
CA SER A 73 -8.81 5.62 -3.53
C SER A 73 -7.91 4.64 -2.76
N ARG A 74 -8.42 3.43 -2.45
CA ARG A 74 -7.67 2.40 -1.74
C ARG A 74 -6.49 1.85 -2.54
N ILE A 75 -6.68 1.61 -3.84
CA ILE A 75 -5.65 0.98 -4.69
C ILE A 75 -4.66 2.00 -5.27
N TYR A 76 -5.06 3.27 -5.42
CA TYR A 76 -4.25 4.26 -6.14
C TYR A 76 -2.88 4.50 -5.48
N VAL A 77 -2.83 4.61 -4.15
CA VAL A 77 -1.55 4.75 -3.45
C VAL A 77 -0.65 3.54 -3.64
N VAL A 78 -1.22 2.33 -3.73
CA VAL A 78 -0.46 1.10 -3.94
C VAL A 78 0.07 1.05 -5.36
N VAL A 79 -0.72 1.46 -6.36
CA VAL A 79 -0.24 1.61 -7.75
C VAL A 79 0.89 2.64 -7.84
N SER A 80 0.75 3.78 -7.15
CA SER A 80 1.80 4.80 -7.11
C SER A 80 3.06 4.33 -6.40
N PHE A 81 2.92 3.52 -5.35
CA PHE A 81 4.04 2.87 -4.66
C PHE A 81 4.75 1.87 -5.57
N ILE A 82 4.01 1.00 -6.27
CA ILE A 82 4.58 0.01 -7.20
C ILE A 82 5.32 0.70 -8.36
N ARG A 83 4.86 1.86 -8.83
CA ARG A 83 5.57 2.65 -9.85
C ARG A 83 6.86 3.29 -9.37
N TYR A 84 7.01 3.44 -8.05
CA TYR A 84 8.23 3.95 -7.44
C TYR A 84 9.29 2.85 -7.26
N LEU A 85 8.84 1.60 -7.04
CA LEU A 85 9.71 0.42 -6.99
C LEU A 85 10.31 0.12 -8.38
#